data_AF-A0A2E8UM00-F1
#
_entry.id   AF-A0A2E8UM00-F1
#
_cell.length_a   1.000
_cell.length_b   1.000
_cell.length_c   1.000
_cell.angle_alpha   90.00
_cell.angle_beta   90.00
_cell.angle_gamma   90.00
#
_symmetry.space_group_name_H-M   'P 1'
#
loop_
_entity.id
_entity.type
_entity.pdbx_description
1 polymer ?
#
loop_
_entity_poly.entity_id
_entity_poly.type
_entity_poly.pdbx_seq_one_letter_code
_entity_poly.pdbx_strand_id
1 'polypeptide(L)'
;MSVLEIKPADQCRYDMIALGEIMLRLDPGDGRVRTARNFDVWEGGGEYNVARGLRRCFGLKTSVVTAFADNEVGRLVEDFIMQGGVDVDYIQWRDYDGIGRSVRNGLNFTERGFGIRGAKGVPDRGNTAASQIKQGDIDWEKIFGEDGVRWFHTGGIYAALSDSTPEVVIEAVQVAKKHGSIVSYDLNYRPSLWDSIGGQAKAQEVNREIAKYVDVMIGNEEDFTACLGFEVDGVDENISNIEIDA
;
A
#
# COMPACT_ATOMS: atom_id res chain seq x y z
N MET A 1 -17.06 25.33 7.92
CA MET A 1 -15.66 25.31 7.44
C MET A 1 -15.36 23.87 7.06
N SER A 2 -14.73 23.59 5.91
CA SER A 2 -14.39 22.20 5.57
C SER A 2 -13.38 21.68 6.61
N VAL A 3 -13.56 20.43 7.04
CA VAL A 3 -12.68 19.78 8.04
C VAL A 3 -11.25 19.61 7.49
N LEU A 4 -11.11 19.60 6.16
CA LEU A 4 -9.84 19.47 5.46
C LEU A 4 -9.64 20.67 4.51
N GLU A 5 -8.41 21.18 4.45
CA GLU A 5 -7.97 22.20 3.50
C GLU A 5 -7.14 21.53 2.39
N ILE A 6 -7.79 21.26 1.24
CA ILE A 6 -7.15 20.58 0.11
C ILE A 6 -6.52 21.62 -0.81
N LYS A 7 -5.24 21.42 -1.17
CA LYS A 7 -4.52 22.28 -2.13
C LYS A 7 -5.29 22.40 -3.47
N PRO A 8 -5.26 23.58 -4.12
CA PRO A 8 -5.81 23.74 -5.47
C PRO A 8 -5.11 22.85 -6.50
N ALA A 9 -5.86 22.31 -7.47
CA ALA A 9 -5.34 21.38 -8.46
C ALA A 9 -4.38 22.02 -9.49
N ASP A 10 -4.46 23.32 -9.68
CA ASP A 10 -3.55 24.10 -10.53
C ASP A 10 -2.19 24.38 -9.88
N GLN A 11 -2.05 24.15 -8.58
CA GLN A 11 -0.81 24.27 -7.82
C GLN A 11 -0.13 22.93 -7.53
N CYS A 12 -0.65 21.83 -8.08
CA CYS A 12 -0.16 20.49 -7.83
C CYS A 12 -0.05 19.73 -9.14
N ARG A 13 1.06 19.01 -9.34
CA ARG A 13 1.20 18.07 -10.44
C ARG A 13 0.24 16.89 -10.28
N TYR A 14 0.02 16.43 -9.06
CA TYR A 14 -0.82 15.26 -8.76
C TYR A 14 -1.97 15.57 -7.82
N ASP A 15 -3.13 15.01 -8.14
CA ASP A 15 -4.27 14.97 -7.24
C ASP A 15 -4.04 14.00 -6.08
N MET A 16 -3.41 12.85 -6.37
CA MET A 16 -3.10 11.86 -5.33
C MET A 16 -1.85 11.05 -5.67
N ILE A 17 -1.00 10.81 -4.67
CA ILE A 17 0.11 9.87 -4.76
C ILE A 17 -0.07 8.77 -3.72
N ALA A 18 0.13 7.51 -4.15
CA ALA A 18 0.23 6.36 -3.26
C ALA A 18 1.69 6.00 -2.97
N LEU A 19 1.99 5.55 -1.75
CA LEU A 19 3.22 4.82 -1.42
C LEU A 19 2.85 3.39 -1.03
N GLY A 20 3.33 2.40 -1.78
CA GLY A 20 3.01 1.00 -1.51
C GLY A 20 3.78 0.01 -2.37
N GLU A 21 3.61 -1.28 -2.07
CA GLU A 21 4.10 -2.36 -2.93
C GLU A 21 3.05 -2.72 -3.99
N ILE A 22 3.50 -2.85 -5.23
CA ILE A 22 2.71 -3.41 -6.32
C ILE A 22 3.32 -4.75 -6.71
N MET A 23 2.48 -5.78 -6.80
CA MET A 23 2.88 -7.14 -7.14
C MET A 23 2.29 -7.57 -8.46
N LEU A 24 2.96 -8.51 -9.12
CA LEU A 24 2.35 -9.28 -10.20
C LEU A 24 1.35 -10.26 -9.60
N ARG A 25 0.08 -10.08 -9.92
CA ARG A 25 -1.00 -10.97 -9.51
C ARG A 25 -1.24 -12.05 -10.56
N LEU A 26 -1.27 -13.29 -10.11
CA LEU A 26 -1.55 -14.47 -10.92
C LEU A 26 -2.94 -15.03 -10.53
N ASP A 27 -3.89 -14.96 -11.45
CA ASP A 27 -5.28 -15.38 -11.26
C ASP A 27 -5.55 -16.70 -12.02
N PRO A 28 -5.87 -17.82 -11.34
CA PRO A 28 -6.17 -19.10 -11.99
C PRO A 28 -7.61 -19.19 -12.54
N GLY A 29 -8.33 -18.07 -12.59
CA GLY A 29 -9.76 -18.02 -12.94
C GLY A 29 -10.62 -18.70 -11.87
N ASP A 30 -11.50 -19.60 -12.32
CA ASP A 30 -12.37 -20.37 -11.42
C ASP A 30 -11.65 -21.57 -10.77
N GLY A 31 -10.40 -21.83 -11.16
CA GLY A 31 -9.59 -22.93 -10.69
C GLY A 31 -8.90 -22.69 -9.34
N ARG A 32 -8.00 -23.62 -8.98
CA ARG A 32 -7.13 -23.52 -7.81
C ARG A 32 -5.68 -23.35 -8.26
N VAL A 33 -4.90 -22.57 -7.52
CA VAL A 33 -3.46 -22.35 -7.80
C VAL A 33 -2.73 -23.68 -7.90
N ARG A 34 -3.02 -24.62 -6.99
CA ARG A 34 -2.35 -25.93 -6.92
C ARG A 34 -2.63 -26.86 -8.11
N THR A 35 -3.64 -26.58 -8.93
CA THR A 35 -3.99 -27.37 -10.13
C THR A 35 -3.94 -26.55 -11.41
N ALA A 36 -3.59 -25.28 -11.33
CA ALA A 36 -3.55 -24.38 -12.47
C ALA A 36 -2.43 -24.77 -13.44
N ARG A 37 -2.71 -24.63 -14.73
CA ARG A 37 -1.72 -24.73 -15.82
C ARG A 37 -1.51 -23.41 -16.54
N ASN A 38 -2.41 -22.46 -16.33
CA ASN A 38 -2.38 -21.11 -16.87
C ASN A 38 -2.81 -20.14 -15.76
N PHE A 39 -2.36 -18.90 -15.87
CA PHE A 39 -2.80 -17.79 -15.03
C PHE A 39 -3.07 -16.58 -15.92
N ASP A 40 -4.15 -15.88 -15.66
CA ASP A 40 -4.30 -14.50 -16.10
C ASP A 40 -3.41 -13.62 -15.21
N VAL A 41 -2.78 -12.63 -15.83
CA VAL A 41 -1.79 -11.78 -15.17
C VAL A 41 -2.34 -10.37 -15.01
N TRP A 42 -2.21 -9.85 -13.80
CA TRP A 42 -2.64 -8.51 -13.42
C TRP A 42 -1.57 -7.88 -12.53
N GLU A 43 -1.69 -6.59 -12.28
CA GLU A 43 -1.03 -5.89 -11.20
C GLU A 43 -1.95 -5.75 -9.98
N GLY A 44 -1.37 -5.59 -8.79
CA GLY A 44 -2.17 -5.29 -7.61
C GLY A 44 -1.33 -4.84 -6.41
N GLY A 45 -1.87 -3.88 -5.66
CA GLY A 45 -1.30 -3.36 -4.43
C GLY A 45 -2.39 -2.56 -3.69
N GLY A 46 -2.43 -2.61 -2.36
CA GLY A 46 -3.52 -1.98 -1.59
C GLY A 46 -3.61 -0.49 -1.88
N GLU A 47 -2.50 0.21 -1.69
CA GLU A 47 -2.35 1.64 -1.86
C GLU A 47 -2.43 2.04 -3.35
N TYR A 48 -1.85 1.21 -4.23
CA TYR A 48 -1.91 1.40 -5.68
C TYR A 48 -3.35 1.30 -6.23
N ASN A 49 -4.16 0.36 -5.72
CA ASN A 49 -5.53 0.19 -6.19
C ASN A 49 -6.36 1.44 -5.94
N VAL A 50 -6.07 2.21 -4.87
CA VAL A 50 -6.67 3.52 -4.62
C VAL A 50 -6.25 4.52 -5.71
N ALA A 51 -4.95 4.63 -6.01
CA ALA A 51 -4.44 5.53 -7.06
C ALA A 51 -5.01 5.19 -8.45
N ARG A 52 -5.05 3.90 -8.80
CA ARG A 52 -5.64 3.41 -10.06
C ARG A 52 -7.14 3.66 -10.12
N GLY A 53 -7.86 3.40 -9.04
CA GLY A 53 -9.30 3.65 -8.94
C GLY A 53 -9.63 5.14 -9.12
N LEU A 54 -8.90 6.03 -8.43
CA LEU A 54 -9.08 7.48 -8.56
C LEU A 54 -8.83 7.97 -9.99
N ARG A 55 -7.79 7.45 -10.65
CA ARG A 55 -7.51 7.74 -12.05
C ARG A 55 -8.62 7.27 -12.98
N ARG A 56 -9.01 6.00 -12.87
CA ARG A 56 -9.92 5.35 -13.83
C ARG A 56 -11.37 5.80 -13.67
N CYS A 57 -11.83 5.97 -12.44
CA CYS A 57 -13.22 6.27 -12.16
C CYS A 57 -13.52 7.78 -12.18
N PHE A 58 -12.53 8.61 -11.83
CA PHE A 58 -12.74 10.06 -11.65
C PHE A 58 -11.82 10.94 -12.49
N GLY A 59 -10.91 10.37 -13.28
CA GLY A 59 -10.02 11.13 -14.17
C GLY A 59 -8.93 11.94 -13.46
N LEU A 60 -8.72 11.70 -12.16
CA LEU A 60 -7.73 12.41 -11.36
C LEU A 60 -6.30 12.09 -11.82
N LYS A 61 -5.37 13.01 -11.61
CA LYS A 61 -3.94 12.81 -11.89
C LYS A 61 -3.32 12.08 -10.70
N THR A 62 -2.96 10.80 -10.89
CA THR A 62 -2.38 10.00 -9.83
C THR A 62 -1.01 9.45 -10.19
N SER A 63 -0.18 9.22 -9.18
CA SER A 63 1.13 8.59 -9.29
C SER A 63 1.30 7.56 -8.17
N VAL A 64 2.34 6.74 -8.29
CA VAL A 64 2.77 5.84 -7.22
C VAL A 64 4.27 5.97 -6.96
N VAL A 65 4.64 5.92 -5.68
CA VAL A 65 6.02 5.69 -5.23
C VAL A 65 6.14 4.22 -4.86
N THR A 66 7.02 3.52 -5.56
CA THR A 66 7.29 2.09 -5.35
C THR A 66 8.66 1.73 -5.93
N ALA A 67 9.04 0.46 -5.86
CA ALA A 67 10.28 0.00 -6.49
C ALA A 67 10.11 -1.37 -7.15
N PHE A 68 10.83 -1.58 -8.26
CA PHE A 68 10.87 -2.84 -9.00
C PHE A 68 12.31 -3.28 -9.25
N ALA A 69 12.51 -4.60 -9.32
CA ALA A 69 13.71 -5.17 -9.92
C ALA A 69 13.66 -4.89 -11.43
N ASP A 70 14.77 -4.38 -11.99
CA ASP A 70 14.87 -4.09 -13.42
C ASP A 70 15.02 -5.37 -14.24
N ASN A 71 13.88 -5.99 -14.51
CA ASN A 71 13.73 -7.18 -15.34
C ASN A 71 12.35 -7.18 -16.01
N GLU A 72 12.11 -8.16 -16.88
CA GLU A 72 10.86 -8.27 -17.64
C GLU A 72 9.59 -8.32 -16.77
N VAL A 73 9.67 -8.87 -15.55
CA VAL A 73 8.52 -8.86 -14.63
C VAL A 73 8.25 -7.45 -14.12
N GLY A 74 9.28 -6.69 -13.78
CA GLY A 74 9.14 -5.29 -13.34
C GLY A 74 8.58 -4.41 -14.45
N ARG A 75 9.09 -4.60 -15.68
CA ARG A 75 8.60 -3.90 -16.88
C ARG A 75 7.15 -4.25 -17.22
N LEU A 76 6.73 -5.49 -17.01
CA LEU A 76 5.32 -5.89 -17.17
C LEU A 76 4.41 -5.19 -16.14
N VAL A 77 4.84 -5.09 -14.88
CA VAL A 77 4.06 -4.39 -13.84
C VAL A 77 4.01 -2.88 -14.14
N GLU A 78 5.11 -2.26 -14.56
CA GLU A 78 5.15 -0.88 -15.05
C GLU A 78 4.13 -0.66 -16.18
N ASP A 79 4.14 -1.52 -17.20
CA ASP A 79 3.21 -1.40 -18.33
C ASP A 79 1.74 -1.48 -17.87
N PHE A 80 1.40 -2.37 -16.94
CA PHE A 80 0.05 -2.40 -16.36
C PHE A 80 -0.34 -1.12 -15.61
N ILE A 81 0.62 -0.50 -14.92
CA ILE A 81 0.43 0.79 -14.25
C ILE A 81 0.14 1.89 -15.29
N MET A 82 0.95 1.95 -16.34
CA MET A 82 0.79 2.90 -17.45
C MET A 82 -0.53 2.69 -18.20
N GLN A 83 -0.90 1.44 -18.48
CA GLN A 83 -2.20 1.10 -19.05
C GLN A 83 -3.32 1.65 -18.18
N GLY A 84 -3.18 1.58 -16.85
CA GLY A 84 -4.07 2.19 -15.85
C GLY A 84 -4.19 3.70 -15.90
N GLY A 85 -3.25 4.37 -16.57
CA GLY A 85 -3.11 5.81 -16.63
C GLY A 85 -2.53 6.44 -15.36
N VAL A 86 -1.94 5.63 -14.47
CA VAL A 86 -1.22 6.12 -13.28
C VAL A 86 0.20 6.47 -13.70
N ASP A 87 0.70 7.61 -13.24
CA ASP A 87 2.06 8.08 -13.53
C ASP A 87 3.11 7.18 -12.84
N VAL A 88 4.25 7.00 -13.52
CA VAL A 88 5.32 6.06 -13.19
C VAL A 88 6.64 6.75 -12.84
N ASP A 89 6.68 8.08 -12.80
CA ASP A 89 7.90 8.87 -12.62
C ASP A 89 8.65 8.60 -11.30
N TYR A 90 7.97 8.06 -10.28
CA TYR A 90 8.56 7.75 -8.97
C TYR A 90 8.76 6.25 -8.71
N ILE A 91 8.77 5.43 -9.77
CA ILE A 91 9.24 4.05 -9.68
C ILE A 91 10.76 4.04 -9.54
N GLN A 92 11.26 3.45 -8.45
CA GLN A 92 12.69 3.18 -8.28
C GLN A 92 13.06 1.84 -8.91
N TRP A 93 14.05 1.85 -9.81
CA TRP A 93 14.59 0.64 -10.42
C TRP A 93 15.78 0.14 -9.62
N ARG A 94 15.77 -1.16 -9.27
CA ARG A 94 16.88 -1.83 -8.60
C ARG A 94 17.52 -2.85 -9.53
N ASP A 95 18.85 -2.84 -9.60
CA ASP A 95 19.62 -3.75 -10.46
C ASP A 95 19.27 -5.22 -10.16
N TYR A 96 18.76 -5.92 -11.16
CA TYR A 96 18.40 -7.33 -11.02
C TYR A 96 19.65 -8.21 -11.06
N ASP A 97 19.75 -9.15 -10.12
CA ASP A 97 20.89 -10.08 -10.00
C ASP A 97 20.82 -11.28 -10.98
N GLY A 98 19.83 -11.29 -11.87
CA GLY A 98 19.60 -12.35 -12.85
C GLY A 98 18.88 -13.59 -12.31
N ILE A 99 18.72 -13.72 -10.98
CA ILE A 99 18.20 -14.96 -10.35
C ILE A 99 17.18 -14.73 -9.22
N GLY A 100 16.92 -13.49 -8.82
CA GLY A 100 15.97 -13.13 -7.78
C GLY A 100 16.44 -13.42 -6.35
N ARG A 101 17.75 -13.46 -6.08
CA ARG A 101 18.30 -13.77 -4.76
C ARG A 101 18.38 -12.53 -3.86
N SER A 102 18.93 -11.43 -4.36
CA SER A 102 19.05 -10.18 -3.62
C SER A 102 17.85 -9.26 -3.80
N VAL A 103 17.19 -9.31 -4.97
CA VAL A 103 16.06 -8.45 -5.29
C VAL A 103 15.09 -9.14 -6.22
N ARG A 104 13.80 -8.96 -5.99
CA ARG A 104 12.74 -9.51 -6.85
C ARG A 104 11.52 -8.59 -6.92
N ASN A 105 10.63 -8.90 -7.85
CA ASN A 105 9.29 -8.32 -7.88
C ASN A 105 8.35 -9.25 -7.09
N GLY A 106 7.46 -8.67 -6.29
CA GLY A 106 6.52 -9.46 -5.50
C GLY A 106 5.51 -10.16 -6.42
N LEU A 107 5.16 -11.39 -6.05
CA LEU A 107 4.16 -12.19 -6.75
C LEU A 107 2.99 -12.45 -5.79
N ASN A 108 1.77 -12.49 -6.31
CA ASN A 108 0.61 -12.85 -5.51
C ASN A 108 -0.35 -13.74 -6.30
N PHE A 109 -0.53 -14.98 -5.87
CA PHE A 109 -1.51 -15.87 -6.47
C PHE A 109 -2.86 -15.66 -5.79
N THR A 110 -3.90 -15.31 -6.54
CA THR A 110 -5.21 -14.96 -5.96
C THR A 110 -6.30 -15.87 -6.51
N GLU A 111 -6.80 -16.79 -5.69
CA GLU A 111 -7.96 -17.61 -5.99
C GLU A 111 -9.25 -16.82 -5.72
N ARG A 112 -10.13 -16.71 -6.72
CA ARG A 112 -11.47 -16.13 -6.55
C ARG A 112 -12.29 -16.99 -5.59
N GLY A 113 -13.09 -16.35 -4.73
CA GLY A 113 -14.08 -17.04 -3.90
C GLY A 113 -15.28 -17.50 -4.71
N PHE A 114 -16.00 -18.51 -4.23
CA PHE A 114 -17.28 -18.94 -4.81
C PHE A 114 -18.15 -19.63 -3.74
N GLY A 115 -19.40 -19.17 -3.60
CA GLY A 115 -20.33 -19.66 -2.57
C GLY A 115 -19.74 -19.50 -1.16
N ILE A 116 -19.71 -20.58 -0.40
CA ILE A 116 -19.17 -20.61 0.98
C ILE A 116 -17.63 -20.53 1.04
N ARG A 117 -16.93 -20.62 -0.10
CA ARG A 117 -15.48 -20.59 -0.14
C ARG A 117 -15.00 -19.16 -0.37
N GLY A 118 -14.36 -18.58 0.64
CA GLY A 118 -13.71 -17.27 0.51
C GLY A 118 -12.61 -17.24 -0.56
N ALA A 119 -12.25 -16.02 -0.96
CA ALA A 119 -11.06 -15.80 -1.78
C ALA A 119 -9.80 -16.19 -0.99
N LYS A 120 -8.75 -16.61 -1.70
CA LYS A 120 -7.49 -17.02 -1.06
C LYS A 120 -6.30 -16.40 -1.79
N GLY A 121 -5.52 -15.60 -1.06
CA GLY A 121 -4.22 -15.11 -1.50
C GLY A 121 -3.09 -16.07 -1.11
N VAL A 122 -2.08 -16.17 -1.96
CA VAL A 122 -0.79 -16.79 -1.66
C VAL A 122 0.28 -15.77 -2.07
N PRO A 123 0.65 -14.84 -1.18
CA PRO A 123 1.68 -13.85 -1.48
C PRO A 123 3.06 -14.50 -1.42
N ASP A 124 3.92 -14.10 -2.35
CA ASP A 124 5.35 -14.42 -2.40
C ASP A 124 6.13 -13.12 -2.61
N ARG A 125 6.44 -12.48 -1.48
CA ARG A 125 6.98 -11.12 -1.38
C ARG A 125 8.23 -10.99 -0.51
N GLY A 126 9.03 -12.05 -0.39
CA GLY A 126 10.36 -11.95 0.21
C GLY A 126 11.33 -11.20 -0.72
N ASN A 127 12.24 -10.40 -0.16
CA ASN A 127 13.31 -9.67 -0.88
C ASN A 127 12.82 -8.78 -2.03
N THR A 128 11.62 -8.21 -1.94
CA THR A 128 11.12 -7.38 -3.04
C THR A 128 11.87 -6.05 -3.12
N ALA A 129 11.93 -5.45 -4.31
CA ALA A 129 12.53 -4.12 -4.45
C ALA A 129 11.80 -3.07 -3.58
N ALA A 130 10.47 -3.14 -3.50
CA ALA A 130 9.65 -2.27 -2.67
C ALA A 130 9.95 -2.44 -1.16
N SER A 131 10.16 -3.67 -0.68
CA SER A 131 10.51 -3.92 0.73
C SER A 131 11.91 -3.42 1.10
N GLN A 132 12.73 -3.05 0.12
CA GLN A 132 14.11 -2.62 0.32
C GLN A 132 14.28 -1.09 0.26
N ILE A 133 13.19 -0.34 0.05
CA ILE A 133 13.23 1.13 0.16
C ILE A 133 13.55 1.49 1.61
N LYS A 134 14.45 2.46 1.79
CA LYS A 134 14.89 2.96 3.09
C LYS A 134 14.66 4.45 3.21
N GLN A 135 14.63 4.94 4.45
CA GLN A 135 14.60 6.37 4.72
C GLN A 135 15.70 7.08 3.93
N GLY A 136 15.35 8.19 3.28
CA GLY A 136 16.27 8.97 2.44
C GLY A 136 16.50 8.44 1.02
N ASP A 137 15.93 7.29 0.63
CA ASP A 137 16.00 6.81 -0.76
C ASP A 137 15.08 7.63 -1.70
N ILE A 138 14.04 8.25 -1.16
CA ILE A 138 13.03 9.00 -1.91
C ILE A 138 13.16 10.49 -1.60
N ASP A 139 13.23 11.31 -2.65
CA ASP A 139 13.23 12.76 -2.53
C ASP A 139 11.80 13.30 -2.29
N TRP A 140 11.35 13.20 -1.04
CA TRP A 140 10.02 13.65 -0.63
C TRP A 140 9.84 15.17 -0.72
N GLU A 141 10.92 15.94 -0.59
CA GLU A 141 10.89 17.40 -0.72
C GLU A 141 10.57 17.80 -2.16
N LYS A 142 11.18 17.13 -3.14
CA LYS A 142 10.81 17.28 -4.54
C LYS A 142 9.34 16.88 -4.77
N ILE A 143 8.93 15.69 -4.32
CA ILE A 143 7.57 15.18 -4.57
C ILE A 143 6.49 16.12 -4.00
N PHE A 144 6.58 16.45 -2.72
CA PHE A 144 5.52 17.21 -2.04
C PHE A 144 5.68 18.72 -2.19
N GLY A 145 6.92 19.22 -2.29
CA GLY A 145 7.24 20.64 -2.34
C GLY A 145 7.32 21.20 -3.77
N GLU A 146 8.10 20.57 -4.65
CA GLU A 146 8.31 21.07 -6.02
C GLU A 146 7.22 20.62 -6.99
N ASP A 147 6.97 19.31 -7.07
CA ASP A 147 5.95 18.74 -7.96
C ASP A 147 4.54 19.06 -7.43
N GLY A 148 4.36 19.05 -6.11
CA GLY A 148 3.10 19.40 -5.46
C GLY A 148 2.06 18.27 -5.55
N VAL A 149 1.61 17.83 -4.39
CA VAL A 149 0.59 16.78 -4.23
C VAL A 149 -0.55 17.30 -3.38
N ARG A 150 -1.79 17.02 -3.76
CA ARG A 150 -2.97 17.39 -2.96
C ARG A 150 -3.26 16.37 -1.86
N TRP A 151 -3.05 15.09 -2.17
CA TRP A 151 -3.39 13.97 -1.30
C TRP A 151 -2.32 12.87 -1.34
N PHE A 152 -1.84 12.44 -0.18
CA PHE A 152 -0.95 11.31 -0.02
C PHE A 152 -1.70 10.14 0.62
N HIS A 153 -1.51 8.93 0.10
CA HIS A 153 -2.09 7.72 0.64
C HIS A 153 -1.04 6.65 0.83
N THR A 154 -1.07 6.00 1.99
CA THR A 154 -0.27 4.81 2.27
C THR A 154 -1.01 3.95 3.30
N GLY A 155 -0.41 2.87 3.78
CA GLY A 155 -1.10 1.99 4.71
C GLY A 155 -0.21 1.01 5.46
N GLY A 156 -0.83 0.28 6.38
CA GLY A 156 -0.18 -0.67 7.27
C GLY A 156 0.43 -1.87 6.55
N ILE A 157 -0.05 -2.23 5.36
CA ILE A 157 0.59 -3.27 4.55
C ILE A 157 2.00 -2.84 4.15
N TYR A 158 2.16 -1.63 3.60
CA TYR A 158 3.48 -1.14 3.23
C TYR A 158 4.32 -0.83 4.47
N ALA A 159 3.75 -0.22 5.51
CA ALA A 159 4.48 0.04 6.76
C ALA A 159 5.06 -1.25 7.37
N ALA A 160 4.34 -2.37 7.27
CA ALA A 160 4.76 -3.66 7.82
C ALA A 160 5.63 -4.52 6.88
N LEU A 161 5.98 -4.02 5.70
CA LEU A 161 6.55 -4.85 4.64
C LEU A 161 7.98 -5.33 4.94
N SER A 162 8.77 -4.53 5.64
CA SER A 162 10.12 -4.88 6.12
C SER A 162 10.52 -4.05 7.34
N ASP A 163 11.71 -4.33 7.89
CA ASP A 163 12.26 -3.53 8.99
C ASP A 163 12.50 -2.06 8.61
N SER A 164 12.68 -1.74 7.32
CA SER A 164 12.97 -0.38 6.86
C SER A 164 11.74 0.41 6.45
N THR A 165 10.65 -0.24 6.04
CA THR A 165 9.47 0.45 5.54
C THR A 165 8.75 1.35 6.55
N PRO A 166 8.73 1.08 7.88
CA PRO A 166 8.16 2.02 8.85
C PRO A 166 8.80 3.42 8.78
N GLU A 167 10.12 3.48 8.69
CA GLU A 167 10.85 4.76 8.67
C GLU A 167 10.59 5.54 7.38
N VAL A 168 10.45 4.84 6.25
CA VAL A 168 10.05 5.44 4.96
C VAL A 168 8.65 6.06 5.06
N VAL A 169 7.70 5.37 5.67
CA VAL A 169 6.34 5.88 5.84
C VAL A 169 6.33 7.10 6.75
N ILE A 170 7.05 7.05 7.89
CA ILE A 170 7.15 8.17 8.84
C ILE A 170 7.76 9.39 8.16
N GLU A 171 8.85 9.22 7.40
CA GLU A 171 9.47 10.29 6.61
C GLU A 171 8.48 10.90 5.61
N ALA A 172 7.78 10.04 4.84
CA ALA A 172 6.82 10.49 3.84
C ALA A 172 5.67 11.31 4.46
N VAL A 173 5.05 10.83 5.54
CA VAL A 173 3.91 11.53 6.16
C VAL A 173 4.33 12.84 6.83
N GLN A 174 5.54 12.92 7.38
CA GLN A 174 6.10 14.15 7.95
C GLN A 174 6.29 15.21 6.87
N VAL A 175 6.90 14.85 5.74
CA VAL A 175 7.16 15.78 4.63
C VAL A 175 5.87 16.15 3.90
N ALA A 176 4.95 15.20 3.71
CA ALA A 176 3.62 15.46 3.15
C ALA A 176 2.88 16.54 3.96
N LYS A 177 2.85 16.40 5.29
CA LYS A 177 2.21 17.36 6.20
C LYS A 177 2.91 18.71 6.20
N LYS A 178 4.25 18.73 6.18
CA LYS A 178 5.05 19.96 6.05
C LYS A 178 4.65 20.79 4.81
N HIS A 179 4.34 20.14 3.70
CA HIS A 179 3.96 20.78 2.42
C HIS A 179 2.44 20.87 2.18
N GLY A 180 1.64 20.62 3.21
CA GLY A 180 0.18 20.79 3.19
C GLY A 180 -0.57 19.77 2.32
N SER A 181 0.03 18.60 2.05
CA SER A 181 -0.71 17.49 1.44
C SER A 181 -1.59 16.84 2.50
N ILE A 182 -2.84 16.50 2.15
CA ILE A 182 -3.68 15.69 3.03
C ILE A 182 -3.11 14.28 3.12
N VAL A 183 -2.95 13.74 4.32
CA VAL A 183 -2.43 12.39 4.54
C VAL A 183 -3.58 11.45 4.90
N SER A 184 -3.77 10.41 4.08
CA SER A 184 -4.65 9.29 4.40
C SER A 184 -3.87 8.01 4.66
N TYR A 185 -4.33 7.23 5.62
CA TYR A 185 -3.67 5.99 6.02
C TYR A 185 -4.69 4.88 6.27
N ASP A 186 -4.54 3.76 5.56
CA ASP A 186 -5.33 2.54 5.78
C ASP A 186 -4.56 1.58 6.70
N LEU A 187 -5.08 1.34 7.91
CA LEU A 187 -4.43 0.49 8.93
C LEU A 187 -4.19 -0.94 8.41
N ASN A 188 -5.17 -1.51 7.72
CA ASN A 188 -5.11 -2.77 6.98
C ASN A 188 -4.22 -3.84 7.65
N TYR A 189 -4.52 -4.22 8.89
CA TYR A 189 -3.67 -5.05 9.72
C TYR A 189 -3.47 -6.43 9.10
N ARG A 190 -2.22 -6.87 9.01
CA ARG A 190 -1.84 -8.19 8.52
C ARG A 190 -0.89 -8.85 9.51
N PRO A 191 -1.38 -9.78 10.35
CA PRO A 191 -0.57 -10.42 11.39
C PRO A 191 0.76 -10.96 10.85
N SER A 192 0.71 -11.69 9.72
CA SER A 192 1.90 -12.30 9.13
C SER A 192 3.00 -11.31 8.70
N LEU A 193 2.65 -10.07 8.35
CA LEU A 193 3.64 -9.05 8.01
C LEU A 193 4.25 -8.47 9.29
N TRP A 194 3.41 -8.05 10.23
CA TRP A 194 3.87 -7.49 11.49
C TRP A 194 4.69 -8.48 12.30
N ASP A 195 4.31 -9.75 12.36
CA ASP A 195 5.06 -10.82 13.03
C ASP A 195 6.52 -10.92 12.55
N SER A 196 6.78 -10.59 11.28
CA SER A 196 8.12 -10.62 10.72
C SER A 196 9.03 -9.47 11.16
N ILE A 197 8.45 -8.38 11.69
CA ILE A 197 9.17 -7.16 12.08
C ILE A 197 8.93 -6.72 13.53
N GLY A 198 8.43 -7.63 14.39
CA GLY A 198 8.25 -7.37 15.84
C GLY A 198 6.81 -7.54 16.36
N GLY A 199 5.88 -8.01 15.53
CA GLY A 199 4.52 -8.36 15.89
C GLY A 199 3.65 -7.16 16.24
N GLN A 200 2.56 -7.43 16.98
CA GLN A 200 1.56 -6.43 17.34
C GLN A 200 2.13 -5.26 18.15
N ALA A 201 3.13 -5.49 19.01
CA ALA A 201 3.73 -4.41 19.80
C ALA A 201 4.42 -3.38 18.88
N LYS A 202 5.14 -3.86 17.86
CA LYS A 202 5.74 -2.98 16.84
C LYS A 202 4.66 -2.30 15.99
N ALA A 203 3.59 -3.02 15.66
CA ALA A 203 2.44 -2.43 14.96
C ALA A 203 1.88 -1.22 15.72
N GLN A 204 1.67 -1.36 17.04
CA GLN A 204 1.17 -0.27 17.88
C GLN A 204 2.16 0.90 17.98
N GLU A 205 3.44 0.62 18.16
CA GLU A 205 4.50 1.64 18.19
C GLU A 205 4.50 2.48 16.89
N VAL A 206 4.58 1.80 15.74
CA VAL A 206 4.72 2.43 14.43
C VAL A 206 3.45 3.19 14.04
N ASN A 207 2.27 2.57 14.16
CA ASN A 207 1.03 3.21 13.75
C ASN A 207 0.66 4.40 14.65
N ARG A 208 1.00 4.37 15.96
CA ARG A 208 0.82 5.54 16.83
C ARG A 208 1.72 6.71 16.45
N GLU A 209 2.93 6.44 15.97
CA GLU A 209 3.80 7.49 15.44
C GLU A 209 3.23 8.09 14.16
N ILE A 210 2.84 7.25 13.21
CA ILE A 210 2.24 7.67 11.93
C ILE A 210 0.95 8.48 12.15
N ALA A 211 0.09 8.04 13.09
CA ALA A 211 -1.20 8.66 13.37
C ALA A 211 -1.14 10.16 13.68
N LYS A 212 -0.01 10.66 14.23
CA LYS A 212 0.20 12.09 14.51
C LYS A 212 0.16 12.97 13.24
N TYR A 213 0.45 12.36 12.10
CA TYR A 213 0.57 13.02 10.81
C TYR A 213 -0.62 12.74 9.88
N VAL A 214 -1.53 11.83 10.25
CA VAL A 214 -2.67 11.42 9.43
C VAL A 214 -3.85 12.37 9.62
N ASP A 215 -4.47 12.79 8.52
CA ASP A 215 -5.71 13.57 8.51
C ASP A 215 -6.94 12.67 8.32
N VAL A 216 -6.80 11.57 7.57
CA VAL A 216 -7.86 10.58 7.31
C VAL A 216 -7.36 9.18 7.59
N MET A 217 -7.81 8.59 8.71
CA MET A 217 -7.49 7.20 9.06
C MET A 217 -8.64 6.27 8.65
N ILE A 218 -8.28 5.14 8.03
CA ILE A 218 -9.22 4.14 7.51
C ILE A 218 -8.85 2.80 8.15
N GLY A 219 -9.86 2.04 8.58
CA GLY A 219 -9.69 0.71 9.17
C GLY A 219 -11.02 0.17 9.69
N ASN A 220 -11.05 -1.11 10.04
CA ASN A 220 -12.14 -1.71 10.80
C ASN A 220 -11.81 -1.77 12.30
N GLU A 221 -12.75 -2.22 13.14
CA GLU A 221 -12.61 -2.30 14.59
C GLU A 221 -11.40 -3.14 15.03
N GLU A 222 -11.15 -4.26 14.34
CA GLU A 222 -9.99 -5.12 14.58
C GLU A 222 -8.68 -4.38 14.30
N ASP A 223 -8.62 -3.60 13.22
CA ASP A 223 -7.46 -2.80 12.85
C ASP A 223 -7.15 -1.73 13.90
N PHE A 224 -8.16 -1.01 14.39
CA PHE A 224 -7.97 0.03 15.43
C PHE A 224 -7.45 -0.58 16.73
N THR A 225 -7.98 -1.75 17.13
CA THR A 225 -7.51 -2.48 18.31
C THR A 225 -6.08 -2.97 18.11
N ALA A 226 -5.82 -3.67 17.00
CA ALA A 226 -4.52 -4.28 16.73
C ALA A 226 -3.42 -3.23 16.52
N CYS A 227 -3.70 -2.19 15.73
CA CYS A 227 -2.71 -1.20 15.31
C CYS A 227 -2.57 -0.03 16.28
N LEU A 228 -3.57 0.31 17.09
CA LEU A 228 -3.49 1.48 17.98
C LEU A 228 -3.72 1.14 19.45
N GLY A 229 -4.23 -0.06 19.75
CA GLY A 229 -4.51 -0.49 21.12
C GLY A 229 -5.74 0.22 21.70
N PHE A 230 -6.70 0.60 20.87
CA PHE A 230 -8.01 1.04 21.35
C PHE A 230 -8.83 -0.17 21.78
N GLU A 231 -9.51 -0.08 22.92
CA GLU A 231 -10.55 -1.03 23.30
C GLU A 231 -11.86 -0.54 22.66
N VAL A 232 -12.46 -1.35 21.80
CA VAL A 232 -13.79 -1.05 21.23
C VAL A 232 -14.84 -1.70 22.13
N ASP A 233 -15.63 -0.88 22.80
CA ASP A 233 -16.72 -1.36 23.66
C ASP A 233 -17.68 -2.26 22.85
N GLY A 234 -17.97 -3.47 23.35
CA GLY A 234 -18.97 -4.37 22.79
C GLY A 234 -18.47 -5.39 21.76
N VAL A 235 -17.20 -5.36 21.36
CA VAL A 235 -16.62 -6.31 20.39
C VAL A 235 -15.41 -7.02 21.00
N ASP A 236 -15.48 -8.34 21.17
CA ASP A 236 -14.33 -9.14 21.62
C ASP A 236 -13.41 -9.53 20.44
N GLU A 237 -12.23 -10.08 20.73
CA GLU A 237 -11.24 -10.49 19.72
C GLU A 237 -11.77 -11.49 18.67
N ASN A 238 -12.92 -12.14 18.92
CA ASN A 238 -13.53 -13.10 18.00
C ASN A 238 -14.82 -12.58 17.36
N ILE A 239 -15.18 -11.31 17.59
CA ILE A 239 -16.46 -10.71 17.20
C ILE A 239 -17.63 -11.64 17.56
N SER A 240 -17.60 -12.19 18.77
CA SER A 240 -18.64 -13.13 19.23
C SER A 240 -20.01 -12.46 19.32
N ASN A 241 -20.02 -11.13 19.40
CA ASN A 241 -21.21 -10.29 19.31
C ASN A 241 -20.91 -9.05 18.46
N ILE A 242 -21.87 -8.68 17.61
CA ILE A 242 -21.89 -7.39 16.89
C ILE A 242 -23.12 -6.65 17.44
N GLU A 243 -22.95 -5.45 17.98
CA GLU A 243 -24.11 -4.60 18.30
C GLU A 243 -24.84 -4.25 17.01
N ILE A 244 -26.06 -4.76 16.87
CA ILE A 244 -26.94 -4.57 15.70
C ILE A 244 -28.01 -3.50 15.93
N ASP A 245 -28.07 -2.95 17.14
CA ASP A 245 -29.05 -1.94 17.52
C ASP A 245 -28.38 -0.55 17.41
N ALA A 246 -28.82 0.24 16.45
CA ALA A 246 -28.39 1.62 16.21
C ALA A 246 -29.34 2.65 16.87
#